data_AF-A0A0P9ER94-F1
#
_entry.id   AF-A0A0P9ER94-F1
#
_cell.length_a   1.000
_cell.length_b   1.000
_cell.length_c   1.000
_cell.angle_alpha   90.00
_cell.angle_beta   90.00
_cell.angle_gamma   90.00
#
_symmetry.space_group_name_H-M   'P 1'
#
loop_
_entity.id
_entity.type
_entity.pdbx_description
1 polymer ?
#
loop_
_entity_poly.entity_id
_entity_poly.type
_entity_poly.pdbx_seq_one_letter_code
_entity_poly.pdbx_strand_id
1 'polypeptide(L)'
;MISTLYKIGIISYFKNRNSLFWSFGFVLVWILIYAYGFPAPSGTYLKYTESTYISFILLFGISVSMASVVFYTVSMNLSIPYITRFDRVKSYEVSFSNILSSLTFSMVVGIFAIIFSLLIFRLRFSSVYIKNIYMLIFILIVISLFFTLLGLLFSYLLSLLNQVGSLKFISQIPMILTFILVLGLQIFRKPGPDLIYYSPFNAMFSIIIYSLTGKAGINYYHSGLNTNLLLISTLIWILSMVILVYVLEKLYETSGKRNQYTLEDIFK
;
A
#
# COMPACT_ATOMS: atom_id res chain seq x y z
N MET A 1 19.66 -19.63 1.38
CA MET A 1 20.14 -18.23 1.45
C MET A 1 18.98 -17.24 1.41
N ILE A 2 18.09 -17.32 0.40
CA ILE A 2 16.87 -16.50 0.29
C ILE A 2 16.00 -16.58 1.56
N SER A 3 15.83 -17.79 2.13
CA SER A 3 15.07 -18.00 3.37
C SER A 3 15.65 -17.22 4.58
N THR A 4 16.98 -17.16 4.68
CA THR A 4 17.68 -16.43 5.74
C THR A 4 17.52 -14.92 5.57
N LEU A 5 17.74 -14.41 4.34
CA LEU A 5 17.54 -12.99 4.02
C LEU A 5 16.09 -12.56 4.28
N TYR A 6 15.13 -13.42 3.95
CA TYR A 6 13.71 -13.14 4.14
C TYR A 6 13.36 -13.04 5.61
N LYS A 7 13.88 -13.97 6.42
CA LYS A 7 13.73 -13.97 7.88
C LYS A 7 14.34 -12.71 8.49
N ILE A 8 15.53 -12.29 8.02
CA ILE A 8 16.17 -11.05 8.48
C ILE A 8 15.29 -9.85 8.13
N GLY A 9 14.81 -9.75 6.89
CA GLY A 9 13.93 -8.67 6.44
C GLY A 9 12.69 -8.52 7.32
N ILE A 10 11.96 -9.60 7.56
CA ILE A 10 10.78 -9.59 8.45
C ILE A 10 11.15 -9.14 9.86
N ILE A 11 12.18 -9.74 10.46
CA ILE A 11 12.60 -9.40 11.82
C ILE A 11 12.98 -7.92 11.90
N SER A 12 13.64 -7.38 10.88
CA SER A 12 14.01 -5.97 10.84
C SER A 12 12.81 -5.04 10.81
N TYR A 13 11.75 -5.36 10.04
CA TYR A 13 10.50 -4.57 10.06
C TYR A 13 9.86 -4.57 11.44
N PHE A 14 9.77 -5.73 12.10
CA PHE A 14 9.19 -5.82 13.45
C PHE A 14 10.07 -5.24 14.56
N LYS A 15 11.39 -5.14 14.37
CA LYS A 15 12.29 -4.48 15.35
C LYS A 15 12.31 -2.97 15.18
N ASN A 16 11.98 -2.45 14.00
CA ASN A 16 11.98 -1.02 13.73
C ASN A 16 10.78 -0.33 14.40
N ARG A 17 11.04 0.36 15.52
CA ARG A 17 10.02 1.11 16.28
C ARG A 17 9.24 2.09 15.41
N ASN A 18 9.91 2.76 14.47
CA ASN A 18 9.26 3.71 13.59
C ASN A 18 8.27 3.00 12.66
N SER A 19 8.68 1.88 12.04
CA SER A 19 7.79 1.09 11.17
C SER A 19 6.59 0.55 11.94
N LEU A 20 6.79 0.05 13.17
CA LEU A 20 5.69 -0.40 14.02
C LEU A 20 4.71 0.73 14.38
N PHE A 21 5.22 1.90 14.77
CA PHE A 21 4.39 3.04 15.12
C PHE A 21 3.52 3.48 13.92
N TRP A 22 4.13 3.67 12.75
CA TRP A 22 3.38 4.10 11.55
C TRP A 22 2.46 3.02 10.99
N SER A 23 2.77 1.74 11.18
CA SER A 23 1.97 0.66 10.61
C SER A 23 0.84 0.20 11.53
N PHE A 24 1.03 0.16 12.84
CA PHE A 24 0.01 -0.29 13.79
C PHE A 24 -0.60 0.88 14.57
N GLY A 25 0.23 1.71 15.18
CA GLY A 25 -0.22 2.82 16.03
C GLY A 25 -1.01 3.86 15.23
N PHE A 26 -0.42 4.34 14.13
CA PHE A 26 -1.05 5.36 13.29
C PHE A 26 -2.33 4.84 12.61
N VAL A 27 -2.33 3.60 12.12
CA VAL A 27 -3.53 2.98 11.55
C VAL A 27 -4.64 2.89 12.60
N LEU A 28 -4.33 2.48 13.82
CA LEU A 28 -5.29 2.44 14.92
C LEU A 28 -5.85 3.82 15.27
N VAL A 29 -5.01 4.86 15.29
CA VAL A 29 -5.46 6.25 15.47
C VAL A 29 -6.46 6.65 14.38
N TRP A 30 -6.18 6.34 13.12
CA TRP A 30 -7.12 6.64 12.02
C TRP A 30 -8.41 5.85 12.10
N ILE A 31 -8.37 4.58 12.52
CA ILE A 31 -9.59 3.79 12.78
C ILE A 31 -10.45 4.51 13.83
N LEU A 32 -9.86 4.98 14.93
CA LEU A 32 -10.57 5.70 15.98
C LEU A 32 -11.12 7.05 15.51
N ILE A 33 -10.33 7.84 14.77
CA ILE A 33 -10.78 9.11 14.20
C ILE A 33 -11.98 8.88 13.27
N TYR A 34 -11.94 7.87 12.40
CA TYR A 34 -13.06 7.61 11.50
C TYR A 34 -14.30 7.06 12.24
N ALA A 35 -14.12 6.21 13.24
CA ALA A 35 -15.23 5.62 13.99
C ALA A 35 -15.93 6.65 14.89
N TYR A 36 -15.18 7.56 15.52
CA TYR A 36 -15.73 8.49 16.53
C TYR A 36 -15.79 9.95 16.07
N GLY A 37 -14.98 10.35 15.09
CA GLY A 37 -14.95 11.71 14.57
C GLY A 37 -16.10 12.04 13.62
N PHE A 38 -16.71 11.02 13.00
CA PHE A 38 -17.87 11.20 12.13
C PHE A 38 -19.17 10.75 12.82
N PRO A 39 -20.30 11.44 12.54
CA PRO A 39 -21.59 11.05 13.09
C PRO A 39 -21.99 9.66 12.59
N ALA A 40 -22.71 8.92 13.44
CA ALA A 40 -23.20 7.61 13.07
C ALA A 40 -24.13 7.71 11.85
N PRO A 41 -23.86 6.99 10.76
CA PRO A 41 -24.71 7.04 9.60
C PRO A 41 -26.08 6.43 9.95
N SER A 42 -27.16 7.13 9.64
CA SER A 42 -28.53 6.66 9.89
C SER A 42 -29.25 6.32 8.58
N GLY A 43 -30.15 5.33 8.61
CA GLY A 43 -31.05 5.00 7.50
C GLY A 43 -30.54 3.94 6.53
N THR A 44 -31.10 3.92 5.31
CA THR A 44 -30.85 2.89 4.28
C THR A 44 -29.41 2.82 3.77
N TYR A 45 -28.62 3.86 4.04
CA TYR A 45 -27.23 3.98 3.58
C TYR A 45 -26.18 3.54 4.61
N LEU A 46 -26.60 3.18 5.83
CA LEU A 46 -25.71 2.82 6.95
C LEU A 46 -24.62 1.81 6.52
N LYS A 47 -25.03 0.70 5.92
CA LYS A 47 -24.10 -0.36 5.48
C LYS A 47 -23.07 0.13 4.47
N TYR A 48 -23.49 1.00 3.56
CA TYR A 48 -22.63 1.50 2.49
C TYR A 48 -21.63 2.50 3.07
N THR A 49 -22.10 3.45 3.87
CA THR A 49 -21.26 4.49 4.48
C THR A 49 -20.21 3.90 5.42
N GLU A 50 -20.57 2.91 6.25
CA GLU A 50 -19.60 2.19 7.09
C GLU A 50 -18.54 1.47 6.26
N SER A 51 -18.97 0.79 5.18
CA SER A 51 -18.06 0.09 4.29
C SER A 51 -17.12 1.05 3.58
N THR A 52 -17.59 2.24 3.19
CA THR A 52 -16.76 3.32 2.63
C THR A 52 -15.67 3.75 3.63
N TYR A 53 -16.01 3.94 4.90
CA TYR A 53 -15.04 4.31 5.93
C TYR A 53 -14.00 3.21 6.16
N ILE A 54 -14.46 1.96 6.35
CA ILE A 54 -13.55 0.81 6.51
C ILE A 54 -12.64 0.68 5.29
N SER A 55 -13.20 0.79 4.08
CA SER A 55 -12.44 0.66 2.83
C SER A 55 -11.37 1.73 2.70
N PHE A 56 -11.66 2.95 3.16
CA PHE A 56 -10.72 4.05 3.13
C PHE A 56 -9.59 3.81 4.13
N ILE A 57 -9.91 3.46 5.38
CA ILE A 57 -8.92 3.16 6.42
C ILE A 57 -8.01 2.01 5.97
N LEU A 58 -8.57 0.96 5.35
CA LEU A 58 -7.76 -0.16 4.86
C LEU A 58 -6.77 0.30 3.78
N LEU A 59 -7.26 0.99 2.75
CA LEU A 59 -6.40 1.43 1.65
C LEU A 59 -5.35 2.45 2.12
N PHE A 60 -5.77 3.43 2.93
CA PHE A 60 -4.90 4.47 3.46
C PHE A 60 -3.91 3.94 4.51
N GLY A 61 -4.37 3.11 5.44
CA GLY A 61 -3.51 2.52 6.46
C GLY A 61 -2.42 1.63 5.86
N ILE A 62 -2.76 0.84 4.84
CA ILE A 62 -1.77 0.05 4.12
C ILE A 62 -0.80 0.98 3.37
N SER A 63 -1.27 2.03 2.69
CA SER A 63 -0.36 2.94 1.98
C SER A 63 0.63 3.66 2.91
N VAL A 64 0.20 4.04 4.12
CA VAL A 64 1.09 4.62 5.16
C VAL A 64 2.14 3.60 5.61
N SER A 65 1.73 2.36 5.90
CA SER A 65 2.69 1.33 6.31
C SER A 65 3.73 1.08 5.23
N MET A 66 3.31 1.11 3.95
CA MET A 66 4.18 0.89 2.81
C MET A 66 5.18 2.01 2.60
N ALA A 67 4.88 3.25 3.00
CA ALA A 67 5.87 4.34 2.98
C ALA A 67 7.12 3.98 3.81
N SER A 68 6.93 3.44 5.01
CA SER A 68 8.04 3.04 5.89
C SER A 68 8.84 1.86 5.32
N VAL A 69 8.13 0.92 4.71
CA VAL A 69 8.68 -0.32 4.16
C VAL A 69 9.48 -0.05 2.88
N VAL A 70 8.97 0.82 2.01
CA VAL A 70 9.64 1.26 0.79
C VAL A 70 10.93 1.99 1.14
N PHE A 71 10.88 2.95 2.06
CA PHE A 71 12.07 3.68 2.51
C PHE A 71 13.16 2.70 2.97
N TYR A 72 12.79 1.75 3.83
CA TYR A 72 13.71 0.73 4.31
C TYR A 72 14.25 -0.17 3.19
N THR A 73 13.39 -0.60 2.26
CA THR A 73 13.78 -1.43 1.11
C THR A 73 14.81 -0.72 0.24
N VAL A 74 14.66 0.58 0.04
CA VAL A 74 15.60 1.38 -0.77
C VAL A 74 16.93 1.55 -0.06
N SER A 75 16.91 1.88 1.23
CA SER A 75 18.13 1.93 2.04
C SER A 75 18.88 0.60 2.01
N MET A 76 18.16 -0.53 2.06
CA MET A 76 18.75 -1.85 1.90
C MET A 76 19.29 -2.08 0.49
N ASN A 77 18.60 -1.61 -0.56
CA ASN A 77 19.07 -1.77 -1.93
C ASN A 77 20.37 -1.01 -2.21
N LEU A 78 20.59 0.13 -1.54
CA LEU A 78 21.85 0.87 -1.57
C LEU A 78 22.99 0.13 -0.86
N SER A 79 22.66 -0.74 0.11
CA SER A 79 23.65 -1.58 0.78
C SER A 79 24.03 -2.85 0.00
N ILE A 80 23.29 -3.19 -1.08
CA ILE A 80 23.53 -4.41 -1.86
C ILE A 80 24.98 -4.53 -2.35
N PRO A 81 25.63 -3.51 -2.94
CA PRO A 81 27.02 -3.64 -3.39
C PRO A 81 27.98 -4.09 -2.28
N TYR A 82 27.75 -3.63 -1.05
CA TYR A 82 28.54 -4.04 0.11
C TYR A 82 28.27 -5.49 0.48
N ILE A 83 27.01 -5.91 0.53
CA ILE A 83 26.61 -7.29 0.84
C ILE A 83 27.19 -8.26 -0.21
N THR A 84 27.02 -7.95 -1.50
CA THR A 84 27.48 -8.81 -2.60
C THR A 84 28.99 -8.83 -2.77
N ARG A 85 29.72 -7.86 -2.19
CA ARG A 85 31.19 -7.84 -2.22
C ARG A 85 31.80 -8.85 -1.25
N PHE A 86 31.14 -9.07 -0.11
CA PHE A 86 31.67 -9.92 0.96
C PHE A 86 30.99 -11.29 1.05
N ASP A 87 29.81 -11.45 0.47
CA ASP A 87 29.07 -12.71 0.41
C ASP A 87 28.83 -13.21 -1.03
N ARG A 88 28.60 -14.53 -1.18
CA ARG A 88 28.23 -15.17 -2.46
C ARG A 88 26.77 -14.91 -2.88
N VAL A 89 26.10 -13.93 -2.28
CA VAL A 89 24.70 -13.61 -2.57
C VAL A 89 24.62 -12.80 -3.85
N LYS A 90 23.63 -13.08 -4.71
CA LYS A 90 23.40 -12.30 -5.92
C LYS A 90 22.43 -11.15 -5.63
N SER A 91 22.61 -9.99 -6.30
CA SER A 91 21.79 -8.80 -6.09
C SER A 91 20.28 -9.06 -6.18
N TYR A 92 19.84 -9.86 -7.16
CA TYR A 92 18.43 -10.19 -7.34
C TYR A 92 17.86 -11.00 -6.18
N GLU A 93 18.66 -11.80 -5.48
CA GLU A 93 18.21 -12.60 -4.33
C GLU A 93 17.91 -11.70 -3.13
N VAL A 94 18.70 -10.64 -2.95
CA VAL A 94 18.46 -9.62 -1.91
C VAL A 94 17.22 -8.80 -2.24
N SER A 95 17.12 -8.26 -3.47
CA SER A 95 15.94 -7.49 -3.91
C SER A 95 14.66 -8.31 -3.77
N PHE A 96 14.65 -9.56 -4.26
CA PHE A 96 13.49 -10.44 -4.19
C PHE A 96 13.10 -10.76 -2.74
N SER A 97 14.08 -11.04 -1.89
CA SER A 97 13.84 -11.31 -0.47
C SER A 97 13.27 -10.11 0.29
N ASN A 98 13.74 -8.90 -0.05
CA ASN A 98 13.20 -7.65 0.50
C ASN A 98 11.74 -7.42 0.08
N ILE A 99 11.39 -7.69 -1.19
CA ILE A 99 10.02 -7.61 -1.68
C ILE A 99 9.12 -8.66 -1.00
N LEU A 100 9.60 -9.89 -0.82
CA LEU A 100 8.81 -10.93 -0.17
C LEU A 100 8.55 -10.60 1.31
N SER A 101 9.56 -10.07 2.01
CA SER A 101 9.43 -9.68 3.42
C SER A 101 8.55 -8.44 3.61
N SER A 102 8.62 -7.46 2.71
CA SER A 102 7.73 -6.30 2.72
C SER A 102 6.26 -6.68 2.50
N LEU A 103 5.98 -7.56 1.53
CA LEU A 103 4.65 -8.11 1.27
C LEU A 103 4.08 -8.88 2.47
N THR A 104 4.93 -9.62 3.17
CA THR A 104 4.49 -10.37 4.36
C THR A 104 4.15 -9.41 5.50
N PHE A 105 4.98 -8.41 5.73
CA PHE A 105 4.73 -7.39 6.74
C PHE A 105 3.45 -6.58 6.43
N SER A 106 3.26 -6.19 5.17
CA SER A 106 2.08 -5.46 4.72
C SER A 106 0.79 -6.25 4.92
N MET A 107 0.82 -7.57 4.67
CA MET A 107 -0.30 -8.46 4.93
C MET A 107 -0.66 -8.50 6.41
N VAL A 108 0.34 -8.60 7.31
CA VAL A 108 0.09 -8.58 8.76
C VAL A 108 -0.56 -7.26 9.19
N VAL A 109 -0.08 -6.14 8.66
CA VAL A 109 -0.66 -4.81 8.93
C VAL A 109 -2.08 -4.71 8.36
N GLY A 110 -2.32 -5.22 7.15
CA GLY A 110 -3.65 -5.24 6.54
C GLY A 110 -4.65 -6.09 7.32
N ILE A 111 -4.25 -7.28 7.79
CA ILE A 111 -5.06 -8.14 8.64
C ILE A 111 -5.37 -7.45 9.96
N PHE A 112 -4.37 -6.82 10.59
CA PHE A 112 -4.56 -6.01 11.79
C PHE A 112 -5.58 -4.90 11.56
N ALA A 113 -5.43 -4.13 10.47
CA ALA A 113 -6.32 -3.04 10.11
C ALA A 113 -7.76 -3.54 9.92
N ILE A 114 -7.97 -4.70 9.27
CA ILE A 114 -9.29 -5.30 9.12
C ILE A 114 -9.89 -5.66 10.47
N ILE A 115 -9.17 -6.44 11.29
CA ILE A 115 -9.69 -6.94 12.57
C ILE A 115 -10.09 -5.77 13.46
N PHE A 116 -9.22 -4.77 13.61
CA PHE A 116 -9.49 -3.61 14.45
C PHE A 116 -10.56 -2.70 13.88
N SER A 117 -10.61 -2.50 12.56
CA SER A 117 -11.70 -1.72 11.93
C SER A 117 -13.04 -2.38 12.18
N LEU A 118 -13.16 -3.68 11.93
CA LEU A 118 -14.41 -4.40 12.16
C LEU A 118 -14.80 -4.40 13.64
N LEU A 119 -13.85 -4.58 14.55
CA LEU A 119 -14.11 -4.57 15.99
C LEU A 119 -14.58 -3.20 16.48
N ILE A 120 -13.89 -2.12 16.12
CA ILE A 120 -14.22 -0.77 16.58
C ILE A 120 -15.55 -0.30 15.95
N PHE A 121 -15.76 -0.53 14.66
CA PHE A 121 -17.02 -0.19 13.99
C PHE A 121 -18.19 -1.02 14.54
N ARG A 122 -17.96 -2.30 14.91
CA ARG A 122 -18.97 -3.10 15.61
C ARG A 122 -19.38 -2.47 16.93
N LEU A 123 -18.40 -2.05 17.74
CA LEU A 123 -18.67 -1.47 19.06
C LEU A 123 -19.41 -0.14 18.94
N ARG A 124 -19.13 0.65 17.90
CA ARG A 124 -19.73 1.97 17.70
C ARG A 124 -21.09 1.93 17.02
N PHE A 125 -21.23 1.18 15.94
CA PHE A 125 -22.41 1.20 15.07
C PHE A 125 -23.28 -0.06 15.19
N SER A 126 -22.86 -1.05 15.98
CA SER A 126 -23.57 -2.33 16.19
C SER A 126 -23.72 -3.20 14.93
N SER A 127 -22.95 -2.91 13.89
CA SER A 127 -22.98 -3.60 12.58
C SER A 127 -21.57 -4.05 12.17
N VAL A 128 -21.51 -5.24 11.57
CA VAL A 128 -20.32 -5.75 10.87
C VAL A 128 -20.79 -6.45 9.60
N TYR A 129 -20.24 -6.05 8.46
CA TYR A 129 -20.59 -6.66 7.19
C TYR A 129 -19.33 -7.09 6.45
N ILE A 130 -19.18 -8.41 6.30
CA ILE A 130 -18.23 -9.02 5.38
C ILE A 130 -19.06 -9.94 4.51
N LYS A 131 -19.20 -9.61 3.23
CA LYS A 131 -19.93 -10.48 2.29
C LYS A 131 -19.00 -11.51 1.66
N ASN A 132 -17.76 -11.13 1.35
CA ASN A 132 -16.80 -11.98 0.69
C ASN A 132 -15.40 -11.79 1.28
N ILE A 133 -15.06 -12.64 2.26
CA ILE A 133 -13.75 -12.62 2.91
C ILE A 133 -12.60 -12.97 1.96
N TYR A 134 -12.84 -13.87 0.99
CA TYR A 134 -11.82 -14.28 0.03
C TYR A 134 -11.41 -13.11 -0.88
N MET A 135 -12.39 -12.34 -1.36
CA MET A 135 -12.12 -11.12 -2.13
C MET A 135 -11.39 -10.08 -1.28
N LEU A 136 -11.75 -9.94 0.00
CA LEU A 136 -11.08 -9.01 0.92
C LEU A 136 -9.62 -9.39 1.14
N ILE A 137 -9.32 -10.68 1.37
CA ILE A 137 -7.93 -11.15 1.50
C ILE A 137 -7.18 -10.95 0.19
N PHE A 138 -7.76 -11.35 -0.95
CA PHE A 138 -7.14 -11.19 -2.26
C PHE A 138 -6.79 -9.72 -2.55
N ILE A 139 -7.73 -8.79 -2.32
CA ILE A 139 -7.48 -7.38 -2.58
C ILE A 139 -6.42 -6.79 -1.64
N LEU A 140 -6.27 -7.28 -0.41
CA LEU A 140 -5.16 -6.88 0.47
C LEU A 140 -3.79 -7.23 -0.11
N ILE A 141 -3.66 -8.42 -0.73
CA ILE A 141 -2.41 -8.84 -1.40
C ILE A 141 -2.11 -7.88 -2.56
N VAL A 142 -3.14 -7.61 -3.36
CA VAL A 142 -3.07 -6.71 -4.51
C VAL A 142 -2.67 -5.30 -4.09
N ILE A 143 -3.30 -4.74 -3.06
CA ILE A 143 -3.00 -3.40 -2.52
C ILE A 143 -1.56 -3.34 -2.00
N SER A 144 -1.16 -4.35 -1.23
CA SER A 144 0.20 -4.47 -0.68
C SER A 144 1.26 -4.47 -1.78
N LEU A 145 1.04 -5.28 -2.81
CA LEU A 145 1.93 -5.38 -3.96
C LEU A 145 1.98 -4.07 -4.74
N PHE A 146 0.82 -3.49 -5.02
CA PHE A 146 0.73 -2.22 -5.75
C PHE A 146 1.50 -1.10 -5.05
N PHE A 147 1.30 -0.90 -3.75
CA PHE A 147 1.99 0.16 -3.02
C PHE A 147 3.49 -0.09 -2.85
N THR A 148 3.90 -1.35 -2.70
CA THR A 148 5.31 -1.72 -2.68
C THR A 148 5.98 -1.37 -4.01
N LEU A 149 5.36 -1.77 -5.13
CA LEU A 149 5.86 -1.48 -6.48
C LEU A 149 5.87 0.02 -6.77
N LEU A 150 4.82 0.75 -6.39
CA LEU A 150 4.72 2.19 -6.58
C LEU A 150 5.85 2.92 -5.83
N GLY A 151 6.11 2.52 -4.59
CA GLY A 151 7.21 3.09 -3.83
C GLY A 151 8.58 2.78 -4.41
N LEU A 152 8.81 1.54 -4.88
CA LEU A 152 10.04 1.16 -5.57
C LEU A 152 10.24 1.96 -6.87
N LEU A 153 9.17 2.15 -7.65
CA LEU A 153 9.20 2.93 -8.89
C LEU A 153 9.72 4.35 -8.63
N PHE A 154 9.11 5.06 -7.68
CA PHE A 154 9.54 6.42 -7.36
C PHE A 154 10.97 6.48 -6.81
N SER A 155 11.36 5.47 -6.03
CA SER A 155 12.68 5.42 -5.43
C SER A 155 13.79 5.18 -6.46
N TYR A 156 13.57 4.28 -7.43
CA TYR A 156 14.50 4.08 -8.53
C TYR A 156 14.54 5.31 -9.45
N LEU A 157 13.40 5.93 -9.74
CA LEU A 157 13.33 7.14 -10.55
C LEU A 157 14.17 8.26 -9.94
N LEU A 158 14.08 8.51 -8.62
CA LEU A 158 14.92 9.51 -7.97
C LEU A 158 16.39 9.15 -7.91
N SER A 159 16.69 7.88 -7.66
CA SER A 159 18.08 7.40 -7.64
C SER A 159 18.73 7.63 -9.00
N LEU A 160 17.96 7.49 -10.08
CA LEU A 160 18.37 7.85 -11.44
C LEU A 160 18.48 9.37 -11.67
N LEU A 161 17.67 10.19 -10.99
CA LEU A 161 17.73 11.66 -11.04
C LEU A 161 18.76 12.29 -10.07
N ASN A 162 19.52 11.47 -9.34
CA ASN A 162 20.47 11.91 -8.31
C ASN A 162 19.83 12.68 -7.12
N GLN A 163 18.55 12.46 -6.83
CA GLN A 163 17.82 13.14 -5.76
C GLN A 163 17.57 12.23 -4.55
N VAL A 164 18.64 11.62 -4.06
CA VAL A 164 18.58 10.57 -3.02
C VAL A 164 18.17 11.15 -1.64
N GLY A 165 18.51 12.41 -1.33
CA GLY A 165 18.03 13.09 -0.11
C GLY A 165 16.50 13.26 -0.05
N SER A 166 15.83 13.23 -1.20
CA SER A 166 14.35 13.33 -1.29
C SER A 166 13.64 11.99 -1.05
N LEU A 167 14.35 10.88 -0.86
CA LEU A 167 13.76 9.54 -0.71
C LEU A 167 12.77 9.46 0.46
N LYS A 168 13.05 10.14 1.58
CA LYS A 168 12.17 10.14 2.76
C LYS A 168 10.83 10.83 2.48
N PHE A 169 10.83 11.91 1.71
CA PHE A 169 9.60 12.59 1.30
C PHE A 169 8.84 11.73 0.30
N ILE A 170 9.56 11.14 -0.65
CA ILE A 170 8.94 10.43 -1.76
C ILE A 170 8.37 9.07 -1.36
N SER A 171 8.91 8.45 -0.30
CA SER A 171 8.25 7.30 0.30
C SER A 171 6.83 7.63 0.81
N GLN A 172 6.49 8.91 1.04
CA GLN A 172 5.15 9.35 1.43
C GLN A 172 4.20 9.59 0.25
N ILE A 173 4.69 9.61 -1.00
CA ILE A 173 3.83 9.85 -2.18
C ILE A 173 2.69 8.84 -2.29
N PRO A 174 2.89 7.51 -2.11
CA PRO A 174 1.79 6.55 -2.11
C PRO A 174 0.66 6.93 -1.14
N MET A 175 0.99 7.40 0.06
CA MET A 175 0.04 7.87 1.06
C MET A 175 -0.69 9.14 0.58
N ILE A 176 0.05 10.13 0.09
CA ILE A 176 -0.51 11.40 -0.41
C ILE A 176 -1.46 11.15 -1.58
N LEU A 177 -1.05 10.31 -2.55
CA LEU A 177 -1.89 9.95 -3.69
C LEU A 177 -3.14 9.19 -3.25
N THR A 178 -3.03 8.27 -2.29
CA THR A 178 -4.19 7.55 -1.76
C THR A 178 -5.18 8.52 -1.11
N PHE A 179 -4.67 9.46 -0.32
CA PHE A 179 -5.49 10.48 0.32
C PHE A 179 -6.20 11.35 -0.73
N ILE A 180 -5.46 11.93 -1.69
CA ILE A 180 -6.02 12.84 -2.70
C ILE A 180 -6.98 12.10 -3.64
N LEU A 181 -6.59 10.95 -4.18
CA LEU A 181 -7.37 10.26 -5.20
C LEU A 181 -8.60 9.58 -4.61
N VAL A 182 -8.56 9.12 -3.36
CA VAL A 182 -9.72 8.43 -2.76
C VAL A 182 -10.59 9.39 -1.95
N LEU A 183 -10.05 10.18 -1.01
CA LEU A 183 -10.88 11.16 -0.29
C LEU A 183 -11.29 12.33 -1.18
N GLY A 184 -10.39 12.79 -2.04
CA GLY A 184 -10.72 13.88 -2.97
C GLY A 184 -11.91 13.51 -3.84
N LEU A 185 -12.01 12.27 -4.34
CA LEU A 185 -13.16 11.85 -5.14
C LEU A 185 -14.42 11.53 -4.31
N GLN A 186 -14.28 11.24 -3.01
CA GLN A 186 -15.43 11.16 -2.10
C GLN A 186 -16.01 12.54 -1.78
N ILE A 187 -15.16 13.55 -1.61
CA ILE A 187 -15.52 14.91 -1.20
C ILE A 187 -15.94 15.77 -2.42
N PHE A 188 -15.18 15.72 -3.50
CA PHE A 188 -15.44 16.46 -4.73
C PHE A 188 -16.27 15.60 -5.70
N ARG A 189 -17.57 15.89 -5.71
CA ARG A 189 -18.67 15.25 -6.45
C ARG A 189 -18.33 14.62 -7.83
N LYS A 190 -18.89 13.42 -8.01
CA LYS A 190 -19.25 12.72 -9.28
C LYS A 190 -18.15 12.67 -10.36
N PRO A 191 -17.03 11.95 -10.12
CA PRO A 191 -16.26 11.44 -11.26
C PRO A 191 -17.19 10.63 -12.17
N GLY A 192 -17.07 10.79 -13.48
CA GLY A 192 -17.75 9.91 -14.43
C GLY A 192 -17.41 8.45 -14.11
N PRO A 193 -18.34 7.49 -14.30
CA PRO A 193 -18.14 6.10 -13.93
C PRO A 193 -16.87 5.49 -14.55
N ASP A 194 -16.45 6.00 -15.71
CA ASP A 194 -15.26 5.55 -16.43
C ASP A 194 -13.96 5.87 -15.68
N LEU A 195 -13.86 7.04 -15.04
CA LEU A 195 -12.67 7.45 -14.26
C LEU A 195 -12.40 6.52 -13.07
N ILE A 196 -13.43 5.81 -12.60
CA ILE A 196 -13.31 4.83 -11.52
C ILE A 196 -12.52 3.61 -11.99
N TYR A 197 -12.70 3.20 -13.24
CA TYR A 197 -11.97 2.06 -13.81
C TYR A 197 -10.53 2.41 -14.16
N TYR A 198 -10.22 3.66 -14.53
CA TYR A 198 -8.86 4.05 -14.91
C TYR A 198 -7.93 4.28 -13.72
N SER A 199 -8.45 4.67 -12.56
CA SER A 199 -7.64 4.91 -11.36
C SER A 199 -7.48 3.62 -10.53
N PRO A 200 -6.25 3.12 -10.32
CA PRO A 200 -6.03 1.89 -9.54
C PRO A 200 -6.45 2.06 -8.08
N PHE A 201 -6.32 3.27 -7.53
CA PHE A 201 -6.76 3.60 -6.17
C PHE A 201 -8.27 3.43 -6.00
N ASN A 202 -9.04 3.94 -6.96
CA ASN A 202 -10.50 3.86 -6.94
C ASN A 202 -11.00 2.45 -7.25
N ALA A 203 -10.33 1.75 -8.16
CA ALA A 203 -10.65 0.36 -8.47
C ALA A 203 -10.45 -0.53 -7.24
N MET A 204 -9.29 -0.43 -6.58
CA MET A 204 -9.02 -1.15 -5.33
C MET A 204 -10.02 -0.78 -4.24
N PHE A 205 -10.28 0.51 -4.04
CA PHE A 205 -11.28 1.00 -3.08
C PHE A 205 -12.67 0.39 -3.32
N SER A 206 -13.12 0.40 -4.58
CA SER A 206 -14.42 -0.13 -4.97
C SER A 206 -14.52 -1.66 -4.80
N ILE A 207 -13.41 -2.39 -5.00
CA ILE A 207 -13.33 -3.82 -4.75
C ILE A 207 -13.40 -4.12 -3.25
N ILE A 208 -12.77 -3.30 -2.38
CA ILE A 208 -12.92 -3.43 -0.93
C ILE A 208 -14.39 -3.23 -0.54
N ILE A 209 -15.05 -2.17 -1.03
CA ILE A 209 -16.50 -1.95 -0.78
C ILE A 209 -17.33 -3.15 -1.25
N TYR A 210 -17.02 -3.72 -2.42
CA TYR A 210 -17.69 -4.92 -2.90
C TYR A 210 -17.49 -6.12 -1.97
N SER A 211 -16.29 -6.31 -1.42
CA SER A 211 -16.03 -7.40 -0.47
C SER A 211 -16.84 -7.28 0.83
N LEU A 212 -17.16 -6.05 1.25
CA LEU A 212 -17.94 -5.76 2.45
C LEU A 212 -19.45 -5.81 2.19
N THR A 213 -19.93 -5.19 1.10
CA THR A 213 -21.36 -4.96 0.81
C THR A 213 -21.95 -5.84 -0.29
N GLY A 214 -21.11 -6.37 -1.18
CA GLY A 214 -21.53 -7.03 -2.42
C GLY A 214 -21.95 -6.11 -3.55
N LYS A 215 -21.79 -4.79 -3.42
CA LYS A 215 -22.03 -3.82 -4.49
C LYS A 215 -20.79 -2.96 -4.67
N ALA A 216 -20.12 -3.07 -5.81
CA ALA A 216 -18.97 -2.23 -6.11
C ALA A 216 -19.39 -0.78 -6.40
N GLY A 217 -18.56 0.17 -5.98
CA GLY A 217 -18.76 1.60 -6.20
C GLY A 217 -17.88 2.41 -5.23
N ILE A 218 -17.75 3.70 -5.46
CA ILE A 218 -17.06 4.63 -4.53
C ILE A 218 -18.05 5.22 -3.50
N ASN A 219 -19.31 5.38 -3.92
CA ASN A 219 -20.40 5.97 -3.15
C ASN A 219 -21.68 5.22 -3.51
N TYR A 220 -22.72 5.33 -2.67
CA TYR A 220 -24.01 4.68 -2.95
C TYR A 220 -24.54 5.01 -4.36
N TYR A 221 -24.37 6.25 -4.81
CA TYR A 221 -24.80 6.73 -6.12
C TYR A 221 -24.07 6.11 -7.32
N HIS A 222 -22.88 5.54 -7.11
CA HIS A 222 -22.11 4.81 -8.13
C HIS A 222 -22.09 3.30 -7.83
N SER A 223 -23.08 2.80 -7.09
CA SER A 223 -23.18 1.37 -6.81
C SER A 223 -23.60 0.60 -8.07
N GLY A 224 -23.01 -0.58 -8.28
CA GLY A 224 -23.28 -1.43 -9.45
C GLY A 224 -22.20 -1.43 -10.52
N LEU A 225 -20.99 -0.95 -10.21
CA LEU A 225 -19.84 -1.10 -11.11
C LEU A 225 -19.52 -2.59 -11.36
N ASN A 226 -19.01 -2.90 -12.54
CA ASN A 226 -18.62 -4.25 -12.90
C ASN A 226 -17.32 -4.63 -12.19
N THR A 227 -17.41 -5.52 -11.20
CA THR A 227 -16.26 -5.99 -10.41
C THR A 227 -15.18 -6.65 -11.25
N ASN A 228 -15.54 -7.35 -12.33
CA ASN A 228 -14.56 -8.03 -13.17
C ASN A 228 -13.72 -7.00 -13.93
N LEU A 229 -14.33 -5.91 -14.41
CA LEU A 229 -13.59 -4.81 -15.03
C LEU A 229 -12.68 -4.09 -14.04
N LEU A 230 -13.12 -3.88 -12.80
CA LEU A 230 -12.27 -3.31 -11.74
C LEU A 230 -11.06 -4.19 -11.43
N LEU A 231 -11.26 -5.51 -11.35
CA LEU A 231 -10.19 -6.48 -11.14
C LEU A 231 -9.19 -6.48 -12.30
N ILE A 232 -9.69 -6.57 -13.53
CA ILE A 232 -8.85 -6.56 -14.75
C ILE A 232 -8.02 -5.27 -14.79
N SER A 233 -8.65 -4.11 -14.56
CA SER A 233 -7.93 -2.83 -14.50
C SER A 233 -6.84 -2.83 -13.43
N THR A 234 -7.16 -3.30 -12.23
CA THR A 234 -6.18 -3.34 -11.13
C THR A 234 -5.00 -4.26 -11.45
N LEU A 235 -5.26 -5.41 -12.07
CA LEU A 235 -4.22 -6.35 -12.49
C LEU A 235 -3.35 -5.79 -13.63
N ILE A 236 -3.94 -5.08 -14.59
CA ILE A 236 -3.20 -4.39 -15.66
C ILE A 236 -2.25 -3.36 -15.04
N TRP A 237 -2.74 -2.55 -14.08
CA TRP A 237 -1.91 -1.58 -13.38
C TRP A 237 -0.74 -2.23 -12.64
N ILE A 238 -0.97 -3.35 -11.94
CA ILE A 238 0.12 -4.10 -11.30
C ILE A 238 1.13 -4.58 -12.34
N LEU A 239 0.67 -5.17 -13.45
CA LEU A 239 1.56 -5.68 -14.50
C LEU A 239 2.40 -4.56 -15.10
N SER A 240 1.80 -3.40 -15.40
CA SER A 240 2.51 -2.22 -15.86
C SER A 240 3.56 -1.75 -14.84
N MET A 241 3.22 -1.73 -13.54
CA MET A 241 4.16 -1.34 -12.49
C MET A 241 5.32 -2.33 -12.36
N VAL A 242 5.09 -3.64 -12.46
CA VAL A 242 6.16 -4.65 -12.45
C VAL A 242 7.13 -4.41 -13.60
N ILE A 243 6.61 -4.20 -14.81
CA ILE A 243 7.43 -3.93 -16.01
C ILE A 243 8.26 -2.65 -15.80
N LEU A 244 7.63 -1.57 -15.35
CA LEU A 244 8.31 -0.29 -15.13
C LEU A 244 9.39 -0.37 -14.06
N VAL A 245 9.11 -1.01 -12.92
CA VAL A 245 10.10 -1.20 -11.85
C VAL A 245 11.27 -2.03 -12.35
N TYR A 246 11.02 -3.12 -13.09
CA TYR A 246 12.08 -3.94 -13.67
C TYR A 246 12.98 -3.16 -14.63
N VAL A 247 12.39 -2.36 -15.53
CA VAL A 247 13.13 -1.52 -16.47
C VAL A 247 13.97 -0.49 -15.72
N LEU A 248 13.42 0.18 -14.72
CA LEU A 248 14.13 1.18 -13.91
C LEU A 248 15.26 0.57 -13.08
N GLU A 249 15.05 -0.61 -12.49
CA GLU A 249 16.10 -1.34 -11.78
C GLU A 249 17.26 -1.66 -12.74
N LYS A 250 16.97 -2.14 -13.95
CA LYS A 250 18.00 -2.42 -14.96
C LYS A 250 18.75 -1.18 -15.40
N LEU A 251 18.07 -0.06 -15.64
CA LEU A 251 18.71 1.22 -15.95
C LEU A 251 19.59 1.71 -14.79
N TYR A 252 19.14 1.53 -13.56
CA TYR A 252 19.92 1.88 -12.37
C TYR A 252 21.19 1.03 -12.27
N GLU A 253 21.10 -0.28 -12.51
CA GLU A 253 22.26 -1.18 -12.53
C GLU A 253 23.28 -0.79 -13.62
N THR A 254 22.83 -0.51 -14.84
CA THR A 254 23.74 -0.17 -15.96
C THR A 254 24.32 1.24 -15.86
N SER A 255 23.64 2.17 -15.18
CA SER A 255 24.12 3.56 -15.04
C SER A 255 25.38 3.72 -14.18
N GLY A 256 25.84 2.69 -13.48
CA GLY A 256 26.97 2.76 -12.56
C GLY A 256 26.72 3.56 -11.27
N LYS A 257 25.53 4.16 -11.12
CA LYS A 257 25.14 4.98 -9.95
C LYS A 257 24.99 4.19 -8.66
N ARG A 258 24.88 2.85 -8.75
CA ARG A 258 24.70 1.95 -7.59
C ARG A 258 25.82 2.10 -6.55
N ASN A 259 27.03 2.47 -6.97
CA ASN A 259 28.19 2.62 -6.08
C ASN A 259 28.46 4.10 -5.68
N GLN A 260 27.67 5.05 -6.19
CA GLN A 260 27.93 6.49 -5.98
C GLN A 260 27.31 7.02 -4.69
N TYR A 261 26.26 6.38 -4.17
CA TYR A 261 25.54 6.87 -3.00
C TYR A 261 25.91 6.11 -1.74
N THR A 262 26.17 6.86 -0.68
CA THR A 262 26.33 6.33 0.67
C THR A 262 25.04 6.54 1.48
N LEU A 263 24.88 5.81 2.59
CA LEU A 263 23.74 6.02 3.49
C LEU A 263 23.69 7.45 4.04
N GLU A 264 24.84 8.10 4.21
CA GLU A 264 24.94 9.49 4.68
C GLU A 264 24.25 10.48 3.73
N ASP A 265 24.26 10.21 2.43
CA ASP A 265 23.65 11.08 1.42
C ASP A 265 22.12 11.07 1.44
N ILE A 266 21.49 10.10 2.12
CA ILE A 266 20.04 10.03 2.34
C ILE A 266 19.62 10.91 3.53
N PHE A 267 20.51 11.07 4.52
CA PHE A 267 20.20 11.74 5.79
C PHE A 267 20.65 13.20 5.84
N LYS A 268 21.39 13.68 4.83
CA LYS A 268 21.67 15.11 4.61
C LYS A 268 20.46 15.80 3.98
#